data_AF-A0A955VEB1-F1
#
_entry.id   AF-A0A955VEB1-F1
#
_cell.length_a   1.000
_cell.length_b   1.000
_cell.length_c   1.000
_cell.angle_alpha   90.00
_cell.angle_beta   90.00
_cell.angle_gamma   90.00
#
_symmetry.space_group_name_H-M   'P 1'
#
loop_
_entity.id
_entity.type
_entity.pdbx_description
1 polymer ?
#
loop_
_entity_poly.entity_id
_entity_poly.type
_entity_poly.pdbx_seq_one_letter_code
_entity_poly.pdbx_strand_id
1 'polypeptide(L)'
;SYLGQGALLLGDPSLISNPFFHLAPAWARVPVLILATVATIIASQAVISGAFSLTMQAVQLGFLPRMSIRHTSETEFGQVYVPLVNFLLCVASVATVVAFGSSNALAGAYGVAVSTTMVITTALLFFAMHRRWRWPLPVAAAVAVVFLAVDLTFLVANVEKIPEGGWLPLALGGLVVVVMATWRTGARAVSEQKSDTDLTLAELREEIDADPTSVLPGTAVLLHPPSRDVPGSLVRLYRFTSAIHERNVFLTIAWWRIPFIHR
;
A
#
# COMPACT_ATOMS: atom_id res chain seq x y z
N SER A 1 5.90 -29.82 14.83
CA SER A 1 4.42 -29.72 14.86
C SER A 1 3.98 -29.30 16.25
N TYR A 2 2.91 -28.50 16.38
CA TYR A 2 2.33 -28.13 17.68
C TYR A 2 1.90 -29.35 18.50
N LEU A 3 1.45 -30.43 17.85
CA LEU A 3 1.16 -31.71 18.51
C LEU A 3 2.42 -32.32 19.17
N GLY A 4 3.58 -32.19 18.51
CA GLY A 4 4.86 -32.63 19.06
C GLY A 4 5.29 -31.77 20.26
N GLN A 5 5.12 -30.45 20.17
CA GLN A 5 5.40 -29.55 21.31
C GLN A 5 4.46 -29.84 22.49
N GLY A 6 3.18 -30.12 22.22
CA GLY A 6 2.22 -30.56 23.24
C GLY A 6 2.64 -31.86 23.92
N ALA A 7 3.04 -32.87 23.15
CA ALA A 7 3.54 -34.14 23.69
C ALA A 7 4.82 -33.94 24.54
N LEU A 8 5.74 -33.08 24.09
CA LEU A 8 6.96 -32.73 24.83
C LEU A 8 6.63 -32.07 26.18
N LEU A 9 5.71 -31.10 26.20
CA LEU A 9 5.33 -30.37 27.41
C LEU A 9 4.50 -31.21 28.39
N LEU A 10 3.75 -32.20 27.90
CA LEU A 10 3.08 -33.19 28.75
C LEU A 10 4.09 -34.10 29.46
N GLY A 11 5.24 -34.39 28.82
CA GLY A 11 6.31 -35.17 29.41
C GLY A 11 7.22 -34.37 30.35
N ASP A 12 7.54 -33.12 29.98
CA ASP A 12 8.35 -32.22 30.79
C ASP A 12 7.87 -30.75 30.65
N PRO A 13 7.08 -30.26 31.62
CA PRO A 13 6.58 -28.89 31.63
C PRO A 13 7.67 -27.82 31.74
N SER A 14 8.89 -28.16 32.17
CA SER A 14 9.98 -27.19 32.34
C SER A 14 10.52 -26.65 31.00
N LEU A 15 10.21 -27.33 29.89
CA LEU A 15 10.67 -26.98 28.54
C LEU A 15 9.82 -25.89 27.85
N ILE A 16 8.94 -25.22 28.59
CA ILE A 16 8.01 -24.20 28.05
C ILE A 16 8.71 -22.97 27.47
N SER A 17 9.96 -22.71 27.85
CA SER A 17 10.71 -21.53 27.42
C SER A 17 11.05 -21.54 25.93
N ASN A 18 11.40 -22.70 25.37
CA ASN A 18 11.71 -22.86 23.93
C ASN A 18 11.31 -24.24 23.38
N PRO A 19 10.00 -24.59 23.37
CA PRO A 19 9.54 -25.95 23.06
C PRO A 19 9.99 -26.41 21.67
N PHE A 20 10.03 -25.48 20.70
CA PHE A 20 10.45 -25.76 19.33
C PHE A 20 11.89 -26.28 19.24
N PHE A 21 12.84 -25.66 19.95
CA PHE A 21 14.24 -26.06 19.91
C PHE A 21 14.51 -27.31 20.74
N HIS A 22 13.74 -27.52 21.81
CA HIS A 22 13.83 -28.73 22.63
C HIS A 22 13.25 -29.99 21.96
N LEU A 23 12.39 -29.83 20.93
CA LEU A 23 11.97 -30.96 20.08
C LEU A 23 13.11 -31.54 19.23
N ALA A 24 14.13 -30.74 18.92
CA ALA A 24 15.24 -31.20 18.11
C ALA A 24 16.26 -31.96 18.98
N PRO A 25 16.73 -33.14 18.54
CA PRO A 25 17.83 -33.83 19.23
C PRO A 25 19.06 -32.92 19.30
N ALA A 26 19.92 -33.13 20.31
CA ALA A 26 21.03 -32.21 20.61
C ALA A 26 21.91 -31.85 19.40
N TRP A 27 22.19 -32.83 18.53
CA TRP A 27 22.97 -32.65 17.31
C TRP A 27 22.27 -31.76 16.26
N ALA A 28 20.94 -31.73 16.24
CA ALA A 28 20.14 -31.01 15.24
C ALA A 28 19.76 -29.58 15.67
N ARG A 29 19.98 -29.19 16.93
CA ARG A 29 19.59 -27.86 17.44
C ARG A 29 20.25 -26.71 16.68
N VAL A 30 21.56 -26.80 16.43
CA VAL A 30 22.31 -25.75 15.71
C VAL A 30 21.87 -25.66 14.24
N PRO A 31 21.76 -26.77 13.48
CA PRO A 31 21.16 -26.73 12.14
C PRO A 31 19.76 -26.11 12.09
N VAL A 32 18.89 -26.46 13.05
CA VAL A 32 17.52 -25.92 13.12
C VAL A 32 17.53 -24.42 13.44
N LEU A 33 18.43 -23.95 14.30
CA LEU A 33 18.60 -22.52 14.59
C LEU A 33 19.02 -21.73 13.35
N ILE A 34 19.99 -22.25 12.58
CA ILE A 34 20.42 -21.64 11.32
C ILE A 34 19.25 -21.58 10.34
N LEU A 35 18.53 -22.69 10.18
CA LEU A 35 17.37 -22.76 9.29
C LEU A 35 16.28 -21.76 9.69
N ALA A 36 15.95 -21.69 10.99
CA ALA A 36 14.97 -20.74 11.52
C ALA A 36 15.41 -19.29 11.27
N THR A 37 16.70 -18.99 11.39
CA THR A 37 17.26 -17.65 11.14
C THR A 37 17.19 -17.27 9.65
N VAL A 38 17.48 -18.21 8.75
CA VAL A 38 17.32 -17.98 7.31
C VAL A 38 15.85 -17.77 6.96
N ALA A 39 14.95 -18.55 7.56
CA ALA A 39 13.51 -18.40 7.35
C ALA A 39 12.97 -17.04 7.83
N THR A 40 13.44 -16.52 8.99
CA THR A 40 13.04 -15.19 9.47
C THR A 40 13.57 -14.07 8.58
N ILE A 41 14.77 -14.19 8.03
CA ILE A 41 15.32 -13.24 7.04
C ILE A 41 14.44 -13.23 5.78
N ILE A 42 14.11 -14.40 5.23
CA ILE A 42 13.27 -14.51 4.02
C ILE A 42 11.88 -13.92 4.27
N ALA A 43 11.26 -14.24 5.41
CA ALA A 43 9.96 -13.69 5.79
C ALA A 43 9.99 -12.15 5.89
N SER A 44 11.05 -11.59 6.50
CA SER A 44 11.22 -10.13 6.59
C SER A 44 11.34 -9.49 5.20
N GLN A 45 12.11 -10.09 4.29
CA GLN A 45 12.25 -9.59 2.91
C GLN A 45 10.92 -9.62 2.15
N ALA A 46 10.11 -10.67 2.33
CA ALA A 46 8.78 -10.77 1.71
C ALA A 46 7.84 -9.66 2.21
N VAL A 47 7.84 -9.35 3.51
CA VAL A 47 7.01 -8.29 4.10
C VAL A 47 7.45 -6.91 3.60
N ILE A 48 8.75 -6.63 3.56
CA ILE A 48 9.29 -5.35 3.05
C ILE A 48 8.91 -5.15 1.58
N SER A 49 9.10 -6.18 0.74
CA SER A 49 8.74 -6.13 -0.68
C SER A 49 7.23 -5.96 -0.90
N GLY A 50 6.41 -6.63 -0.08
CA GLY A 50 4.96 -6.46 -0.05
C GLY A 50 4.55 -5.03 0.30
N ALA A 51 5.19 -4.42 1.29
CA ALA A 51 4.93 -3.04 1.69
C ALA A 51 5.26 -2.04 0.57
N PHE A 52 6.35 -2.24 -0.18
CA PHE A 52 6.69 -1.41 -1.35
C PHE A 52 5.61 -1.52 -2.44
N SER A 53 5.14 -2.74 -2.71
CA SER A 53 4.09 -2.99 -3.71
C SER A 53 2.77 -2.33 -3.31
N LEU A 54 2.34 -2.48 -2.05
CA LEU A 54 1.12 -1.86 -1.54
C LEU A 54 1.23 -0.33 -1.55
N THR A 55 2.40 0.22 -1.21
CA THR A 55 2.64 1.66 -1.27
C THR A 55 2.54 2.20 -2.69
N MET A 56 3.17 1.53 -3.66
CA MET A 56 3.07 1.89 -5.08
C MET A 56 1.61 1.87 -5.54
N GLN A 57 0.84 0.84 -5.18
CA GLN A 57 -0.58 0.74 -5.51
C GLN A 57 -1.38 1.89 -4.88
N ALA A 58 -1.10 2.25 -3.62
CA ALA A 58 -1.75 3.37 -2.95
C ALA A 58 -1.44 4.72 -3.61
N VAL A 59 -0.20 4.95 -4.05
CA VAL A 59 0.19 6.15 -4.82
C VAL A 59 -0.56 6.21 -6.16
N GLN A 60 -0.66 5.09 -6.88
CA GLN A 60 -1.38 5.01 -8.16
C GLN A 60 -2.89 5.25 -8.00
N LEU A 61 -3.48 4.86 -6.87
CA LEU A 61 -4.88 5.13 -6.52
C LEU A 61 -5.11 6.53 -5.94
N GLY A 62 -4.05 7.34 -5.79
CA GLY A 62 -4.13 8.70 -5.26
C GLY A 62 -4.32 8.80 -3.74
N PHE A 63 -4.08 7.71 -3.00
CA PHE A 63 -4.15 7.70 -1.53
C PHE A 63 -2.90 8.25 -0.85
N LEU A 64 -1.75 8.22 -1.53
CA LEU A 64 -0.47 8.71 -1.00
C LEU A 64 0.18 9.72 -1.94
N PRO A 65 1.04 10.62 -1.41
CA PRO A 65 1.84 11.51 -2.23
C PRO A 65 2.73 10.75 -3.20
N ARG A 66 3.04 11.40 -4.32
CA ARG A 66 4.09 10.92 -5.21
C ARG A 66 5.39 10.87 -4.43
N MET A 67 6.00 9.69 -4.42
CA MET A 67 7.27 9.43 -3.76
C MET A 67 8.26 8.85 -4.78
N SER A 68 9.55 8.86 -4.44
CA SER A 68 10.56 8.21 -5.28
C SER A 68 10.32 6.71 -5.27
N ILE A 69 9.96 6.15 -6.42
CA ILE A 69 9.80 4.72 -6.65
C ILE A 69 10.90 4.34 -7.64
N ARG A 70 11.80 3.45 -7.23
CA ARG A 70 12.88 2.93 -8.07
C ARG A 70 12.54 1.51 -8.48
N HIS A 71 12.38 1.29 -9.78
CA HIS A 71 12.25 -0.06 -10.32
C HIS A 71 13.65 -0.66 -10.41
N THR A 72 13.91 -1.73 -9.65
CA THR A 72 15.23 -2.39 -9.62
C THR A 72 15.42 -3.40 -10.72
N SER A 73 14.34 -3.80 -11.41
CA SER A 73 14.40 -4.55 -12.67
C SER A 73 13.45 -3.94 -13.70
N GLU A 74 13.91 -3.91 -14.95
CA GLU A 74 13.12 -3.49 -16.11
C GLU A 74 12.16 -4.61 -16.58
N THR A 75 12.40 -5.86 -16.19
CA THR A 75 11.63 -7.03 -16.65
C THR A 75 10.60 -7.52 -15.62
N GLU A 76 10.81 -7.26 -14.34
CA GLU A 76 9.97 -7.79 -13.26
C GLU A 76 9.20 -6.69 -12.52
N PHE A 77 7.87 -6.67 -12.70
CA PHE A 77 6.99 -5.69 -12.09
C PHE A 77 7.05 -5.69 -10.54
N GLY A 78 7.46 -6.80 -9.92
CA GLY A 78 7.56 -6.95 -8.47
C GLY A 78 8.82 -6.34 -7.84
N GLN A 79 9.80 -5.93 -8.63
CA GLN A 79 11.06 -5.39 -8.15
C GLN A 79 10.99 -3.87 -7.95
N VAL A 80 10.27 -3.47 -6.90
CA VAL A 80 9.98 -2.08 -6.56
C VAL A 80 10.70 -1.72 -5.27
N TYR A 81 11.51 -0.67 -5.28
CA TYR A 81 12.16 -0.11 -4.10
C TYR A 81 11.63 1.29 -3.78
N VAL A 82 11.17 1.47 -2.55
CA VAL A 82 10.65 2.74 -2.04
C VAL A 82 11.50 3.20 -0.84
N PRO A 83 12.50 4.09 -1.04
CA PRO A 83 13.49 4.42 0.00
C PRO A 83 12.88 4.93 1.30
N LEU A 84 11.85 5.79 1.19
CA LEU A 84 11.16 6.35 2.35
C LEU A 84 10.48 5.26 3.18
N VAL A 85 9.77 4.34 2.53
CA VAL A 85 9.09 3.23 3.22
C VAL A 85 10.11 2.32 3.88
N ASN A 86 11.24 2.03 3.20
CA ASN A 86 12.30 1.21 3.78
C ASN A 86 12.86 1.83 5.07
N PHE A 87 13.12 3.14 5.03
CA PHE A 87 13.59 3.87 6.21
C PHE A 87 12.56 3.86 7.34
N LEU A 88 11.29 4.13 7.03
CA LEU A 88 10.21 4.10 8.02
C LEU A 88 10.02 2.71 8.63
N LEU A 89 10.08 1.65 7.82
CA LEU A 89 10.02 0.26 8.31
C LEU A 89 11.21 -0.07 9.21
N CYS A 90 12.42 0.39 8.88
CA CYS A 90 13.60 0.22 9.71
C CYS A 90 13.40 0.88 11.09
N VAL A 91 13.03 2.17 11.10
CA VAL A 91 12.77 2.92 12.34
C VAL A 91 11.66 2.27 13.15
N ALA A 92 10.54 1.92 12.53
CA ALA A 92 9.41 1.27 13.20
C ALA A 92 9.80 -0.10 13.78
N SER A 93 10.60 -0.89 13.06
CA SER A 93 11.05 -2.21 13.53
C SER A 93 11.96 -2.08 14.75
N VAL A 94 12.96 -1.19 14.69
CA VAL A 94 13.86 -0.93 15.84
C VAL A 94 13.07 -0.40 17.02
N ALA A 95 12.19 0.58 16.81
CA ALA A 95 11.35 1.15 17.87
C ALA A 95 10.46 0.08 18.51
N THR A 96 9.87 -0.82 17.72
CA THR A 96 9.03 -1.89 18.23
C THR A 96 9.83 -2.90 19.07
N VAL A 97 11.02 -3.29 18.62
CA VAL A 97 11.90 -4.20 19.39
C VAL A 97 12.29 -3.58 20.73
N VAL A 98 12.68 -2.30 20.74
CA VAL A 98 13.07 -1.58 21.97
C VAL A 98 11.88 -1.37 22.90
N ALA A 99 10.71 -1.02 22.37
CA ALA A 99 9.51 -0.75 23.18
C ALA A 99 8.94 -2.02 23.83
N PHE A 100 8.93 -3.15 23.12
CA PHE A 100 8.33 -4.39 23.62
C PHE A 100 9.29 -5.24 24.45
N GLY A 101 10.58 -5.26 24.10
CA GLY A 101 11.64 -5.98 24.83
C GLY A 101 11.53 -7.51 24.88
N SER A 102 10.33 -8.08 24.71
CA SER A 102 10.05 -9.51 24.78
C SER A 102 9.26 -10.02 23.58
N SER A 103 9.61 -11.22 23.11
CA SER A 103 8.95 -11.86 21.97
C SER A 103 7.47 -12.19 22.23
N ASN A 104 7.09 -12.47 23.49
CA ASN A 104 5.71 -12.79 23.85
C ASN A 104 4.78 -11.59 23.68
N ALA A 105 5.19 -10.42 24.15
CA ALA A 105 4.41 -9.20 23.99
C ALA A 105 4.27 -8.83 22.50
N LEU A 106 5.34 -9.01 21.72
CA LEU A 106 5.32 -8.76 20.27
C LEU A 106 4.40 -9.74 19.51
N ALA A 107 4.38 -11.01 19.91
CA ALA A 107 3.52 -12.02 19.32
C ALA A 107 2.03 -11.73 19.54
N GLY A 108 1.66 -11.22 20.73
CA GLY A 108 0.31 -10.76 21.01
C GLY A 108 -0.12 -9.62 20.09
N ALA A 109 0.75 -8.62 19.89
CA ALA A 109 0.46 -7.50 19.02
C ALA A 109 0.24 -7.92 17.55
N TYR A 110 1.14 -8.76 17.02
CA TYR A 110 1.00 -9.32 15.69
C TYR A 110 -0.31 -10.11 15.51
N GLY A 111 -0.71 -10.90 16.52
CA GLY A 111 -1.96 -11.67 16.51
C GLY A 111 -3.21 -10.80 16.31
N VAL A 112 -3.28 -9.64 16.97
CA VAL A 112 -4.39 -8.67 16.77
C VAL A 112 -4.42 -8.16 15.33
N ALA A 113 -3.27 -7.75 14.78
CA ALA A 113 -3.19 -7.21 13.43
C ALA A 113 -3.62 -8.25 12.38
N VAL A 114 -3.14 -9.49 12.50
CA VAL A 114 -3.42 -10.58 11.58
C VAL A 114 -4.88 -11.01 11.65
N SER A 115 -5.42 -11.25 12.85
CA SER A 115 -6.83 -11.64 13.01
C SER A 115 -7.78 -10.57 12.49
N THR A 116 -7.48 -9.29 12.74
CA THR A 116 -8.24 -8.17 12.17
C THR A 116 -8.18 -8.18 10.64
N THR A 117 -6.99 -8.41 10.07
CA THR A 117 -6.81 -8.51 8.61
C THR A 117 -7.58 -9.69 8.03
N MET A 118 -7.58 -10.85 8.69
CA MET A 118 -8.32 -12.04 8.28
C MET A 118 -9.82 -11.75 8.18
N VAL A 119 -10.42 -11.15 9.21
CA VAL A 119 -11.83 -10.73 9.19
C VAL A 119 -12.13 -9.81 8.00
N ILE A 120 -11.27 -8.80 7.75
CA ILE A 120 -11.44 -7.90 6.60
C ILE A 120 -11.32 -8.66 5.28
N THR A 121 -10.35 -9.56 5.14
CA THR A 121 -10.17 -10.35 3.92
C THR A 121 -11.32 -11.31 3.67
N THR A 122 -11.91 -11.90 4.71
CA THR A 122 -13.11 -12.75 4.58
C THR A 122 -14.33 -11.93 4.13
N ALA A 123 -14.49 -10.71 4.64
CA ALA A 123 -15.52 -9.80 4.15
C ALA A 123 -15.30 -9.41 2.68
N LEU A 124 -14.06 -9.08 2.29
CA LEU A 124 -13.71 -8.80 0.88
C LEU A 124 -13.90 -10.02 -0.02
N LEU A 125 -13.58 -11.23 0.48
CA LEU A 125 -13.76 -12.49 -0.22
C LEU A 125 -15.24 -12.74 -0.50
N PHE A 126 -16.14 -12.46 0.44
CA PHE A 126 -17.59 -12.54 0.20
C PHE A 126 -18.01 -11.65 -0.98
N PHE A 127 -17.58 -10.39 -0.99
CA PHE A 127 -17.88 -9.49 -2.11
C PHE A 127 -17.24 -9.96 -3.43
N ALA A 128 -16.03 -10.52 -3.39
CA ALA A 128 -15.38 -11.09 -4.56
C ALA A 128 -16.16 -12.30 -5.12
N MET A 129 -16.53 -13.25 -4.27
CA MET A 129 -17.31 -14.44 -4.66
C MET A 129 -18.66 -14.02 -5.26
N HIS A 130 -19.37 -13.10 -4.61
CA HIS A 130 -20.71 -12.73 -5.05
C HIS A 130 -20.70 -11.80 -6.27
N ARG A 131 -19.91 -10.71 -6.26
CA ARG A 131 -19.95 -9.69 -7.32
C ARG A 131 -19.00 -9.98 -8.49
N ARG A 132 -17.81 -10.51 -8.21
CA ARG A 132 -16.80 -10.73 -9.26
C ARG A 132 -16.91 -12.13 -9.87
N TRP A 133 -17.10 -13.15 -9.04
CA TRP A 133 -17.21 -14.54 -9.50
C TRP A 133 -18.64 -15.01 -9.73
N ARG A 134 -19.63 -14.17 -9.38
CA ARG A 134 -21.07 -14.42 -9.61
C ARG A 134 -21.58 -15.71 -8.98
N TRP A 135 -21.03 -16.11 -7.82
CA TRP A 135 -21.55 -17.25 -7.07
C TRP A 135 -22.96 -16.96 -6.53
N PRO A 136 -23.83 -17.99 -6.45
CA PRO A 136 -25.15 -17.83 -5.86
C PRO A 136 -25.00 -17.41 -4.39
N LEU A 137 -25.80 -16.42 -3.98
CA LEU A 137 -25.72 -15.79 -2.65
C LEU A 137 -25.66 -16.81 -1.49
N PRO A 138 -26.47 -17.88 -1.47
CA PRO A 138 -26.43 -18.86 -0.38
C PRO A 138 -25.06 -19.57 -0.25
N VAL A 139 -24.42 -19.90 -1.38
CA VAL A 139 -23.12 -20.58 -1.39
C VAL A 139 -22.02 -19.64 -0.95
N ALA A 140 -22.00 -18.41 -1.49
CA ALA A 140 -21.02 -17.40 -1.09
C ALA A 140 -21.15 -17.05 0.41
N ALA A 141 -22.39 -16.94 0.91
CA ALA A 141 -22.66 -16.67 2.33
C ALA A 141 -22.23 -17.84 3.22
N ALA A 142 -22.56 -19.09 2.85
CA ALA A 142 -22.16 -20.26 3.62
C ALA A 142 -20.64 -20.35 3.78
N VAL A 143 -19.89 -20.16 2.70
CA VAL A 143 -18.42 -20.15 2.74
C VAL A 143 -17.92 -19.00 3.61
N ALA A 144 -18.41 -17.78 3.40
CA ALA A 144 -17.98 -16.62 4.16
C ALA A 144 -18.27 -16.76 5.68
N VAL A 145 -19.40 -17.33 6.06
CA VAL A 145 -19.76 -17.56 7.48
C VAL A 145 -18.81 -18.55 8.14
N VAL A 146 -18.43 -19.63 7.45
CA VAL A 146 -17.48 -20.61 7.99
C VAL A 146 -16.12 -19.96 8.26
N PHE A 147 -15.58 -19.22 7.30
CA PHE A 147 -14.31 -18.50 7.49
C PHE A 147 -14.43 -17.42 8.57
N LEU A 148 -15.52 -16.64 8.55
CA LEU A 148 -15.73 -15.56 9.51
C LEU A 148 -15.86 -16.10 10.95
N ALA A 149 -16.47 -17.26 11.15
CA ALA A 149 -16.56 -17.89 12.47
C ALA A 149 -15.17 -18.24 13.03
N VAL A 150 -14.28 -18.78 12.19
CA VAL A 150 -12.89 -19.05 12.56
C VAL A 150 -12.15 -17.74 12.86
N ASP A 151 -12.23 -16.76 11.97
CA ASP A 151 -11.54 -15.48 12.11
C ASP A 151 -11.99 -14.71 13.35
N LEU A 152 -13.30 -14.70 13.65
CA LEU A 152 -13.85 -14.08 14.85
C LEU A 152 -13.39 -14.78 16.13
N THR A 153 -13.24 -16.11 16.09
CA THR A 153 -12.67 -16.86 17.23
C THR A 153 -11.23 -16.40 17.51
N PHE A 154 -10.41 -16.27 16.46
CA PHE A 154 -9.06 -15.74 16.59
C PHE A 154 -9.05 -14.28 17.04
N LEU A 155 -9.94 -13.43 16.51
CA LEU A 155 -10.01 -12.03 16.89
C LEU A 155 -10.37 -11.87 18.36
N VAL A 156 -11.44 -12.54 18.82
CA VAL A 156 -11.88 -12.51 20.23
C VAL A 156 -10.75 -12.99 21.15
N ALA A 157 -10.04 -14.07 20.79
CA ALA A 157 -8.89 -14.55 21.55
C ALA A 157 -7.69 -13.57 21.60
N ASN A 158 -7.57 -12.67 20.63
CA ASN A 158 -6.51 -11.66 20.60
C ASN A 158 -6.96 -10.30 21.17
N VAL A 159 -8.27 -10.05 21.34
CA VAL A 159 -8.79 -8.79 21.93
C VAL A 159 -8.25 -8.56 23.34
N GLU A 160 -8.13 -9.62 24.14
CA GLU A 160 -7.56 -9.55 25.50
C GLU A 160 -6.10 -9.05 25.51
N LYS A 161 -5.37 -9.22 24.40
CA LYS A 161 -3.97 -8.79 24.26
C LYS A 161 -3.83 -7.35 23.76
N ILE A 162 -4.93 -6.65 23.50
CA ILE A 162 -4.90 -5.24 23.06
C ILE A 162 -4.18 -4.35 24.10
N PRO A 163 -4.51 -4.40 25.40
CA PRO A 163 -3.83 -3.59 26.41
C PRO A 163 -2.34 -3.95 26.55
N GLU A 164 -1.98 -5.21 26.32
CA GLU A 164 -0.61 -5.75 26.42
C GLU A 164 0.28 -5.42 25.21
N GLY A 165 -0.25 -4.67 24.24
CA GLY A 165 0.52 -4.18 23.09
C GLY A 165 -0.18 -4.36 21.73
N GLY A 166 -1.31 -5.07 21.67
CA GLY A 166 -2.13 -5.16 20.46
C GLY A 166 -2.72 -3.84 19.97
N TRP A 167 -2.72 -2.80 20.80
CA TRP A 167 -3.06 -1.44 20.40
C TRP A 167 -2.08 -0.84 19.38
N LEU A 168 -0.78 -1.23 19.40
CA LEU A 168 0.24 -0.63 18.55
C LEU A 168 -0.05 -0.78 17.05
N PRO A 169 -0.28 -2.00 16.51
CA PRO A 169 -0.56 -2.14 15.08
C PRO A 169 -1.88 -1.47 14.67
N LEU A 170 -2.88 -1.44 15.56
CA LEU A 170 -4.13 -0.72 15.32
C LEU A 170 -3.89 0.80 15.23
N ALA A 171 -3.08 1.35 16.11
CA ALA A 171 -2.70 2.76 16.11
C ALA A 171 -1.89 3.12 14.84
N LEU A 172 -0.92 2.28 14.46
CA LEU A 172 -0.14 2.47 13.23
C LEU A 172 -1.02 2.39 11.98
N GLY A 173 -1.94 1.41 11.92
CA GLY A 173 -2.93 1.31 10.84
C GLY A 173 -3.83 2.54 10.76
N GLY A 174 -4.34 3.00 11.91
CA GLY A 174 -5.14 4.22 12.02
C GLY A 174 -4.38 5.45 11.56
N LEU A 175 -3.12 5.60 11.95
CA LEU A 175 -2.25 6.70 11.51
C LEU A 175 -2.09 6.69 9.97
N VAL A 176 -1.82 5.53 9.37
CA VAL A 176 -1.72 5.40 7.91
C VAL A 176 -3.03 5.78 7.23
N VAL A 177 -4.18 5.35 7.77
CA VAL A 177 -5.50 5.73 7.26
C VAL A 177 -5.72 7.24 7.34
N VAL A 178 -5.36 7.87 8.44
CA VAL A 178 -5.46 9.34 8.60
C VAL A 178 -4.58 10.06 7.58
N VAL A 179 -3.34 9.62 7.39
CA VAL A 179 -2.44 10.18 6.35
C VAL A 179 -3.06 10.02 4.97
N MET A 180 -3.59 8.85 4.62
CA MET A 180 -4.21 8.58 3.33
C MET A 180 -5.48 9.43 3.11
N ALA A 181 -6.34 9.53 4.11
CA ALA A 181 -7.57 10.32 4.05
C ALA A 181 -7.25 11.82 3.92
N THR A 182 -6.27 12.32 4.68
CA THR A 182 -5.83 13.71 4.65
C THR A 182 -5.24 14.05 3.28
N TRP A 183 -4.35 13.20 2.76
CA TRP A 183 -3.75 13.40 1.44
C TRP A 183 -4.80 13.40 0.34
N ARG A 184 -5.68 12.40 0.33
CA ARG A 184 -6.74 12.28 -0.69
C ARG A 184 -7.68 13.50 -0.67
N THR A 185 -8.03 13.99 0.53
CA THR A 185 -8.90 15.16 0.69
C THR A 185 -8.20 16.43 0.21
N GLY A 186 -6.94 16.64 0.62
CA GLY A 186 -6.15 17.79 0.16
C GLY A 186 -5.90 17.78 -1.36
N ALA A 187 -5.58 16.61 -1.93
CA ALA A 187 -5.39 16.46 -3.37
C ALA A 187 -6.68 16.77 -4.15
N ARG A 188 -7.84 16.37 -3.62
CA ARG A 188 -9.15 16.71 -4.20
C ARG A 188 -9.43 18.22 -4.11
N ALA A 189 -9.26 18.83 -2.94
CA ALA A 189 -9.48 20.27 -2.77
C ALA A 189 -8.59 21.11 -3.71
N VAL A 190 -7.30 20.75 -3.85
CA VAL A 190 -6.38 21.41 -4.79
C VAL A 190 -6.77 21.16 -6.24
N SER A 191 -7.26 19.96 -6.57
CA SER A 191 -7.73 19.65 -7.92
C SER A 191 -8.96 20.48 -8.27
N GLU A 192 -9.93 20.58 -7.36
CA GLU A 192 -11.16 21.36 -7.50
C GLU A 192 -10.84 22.84 -7.71
N GLN A 193 -9.98 23.43 -6.88
CA GLN A 193 -9.57 24.83 -7.03
C GLN A 193 -8.80 25.11 -8.33
N LYS A 194 -8.08 24.11 -8.89
CA LYS A 194 -7.43 24.24 -10.20
C LYS A 194 -8.40 24.10 -11.38
N SER A 195 -9.63 23.61 -11.18
CA SER A 195 -10.67 23.48 -12.22
C SER A 195 -11.41 24.78 -12.47
N ASP A 196 -11.36 25.76 -11.56
CA ASP A 196 -11.87 27.12 -11.78
C ASP A 196 -11.05 27.92 -12.84
N THR A 197 -10.10 27.29 -13.53
CA THR A 197 -9.42 27.83 -14.72
C THR A 197 -9.67 26.96 -15.95
N ASP A 198 -10.81 26.28 -16.01
CA ASP A 198 -11.23 25.52 -17.18
C ASP A 198 -11.93 26.45 -18.16
N LEU A 199 -11.14 27.27 -18.86
CA LEU A 199 -11.59 27.85 -20.13
C LEU A 199 -11.69 26.73 -21.17
N THR A 200 -12.78 26.73 -21.91
CA THR A 200 -12.91 25.94 -23.13
C THR A 200 -11.98 26.48 -24.22
N LEU A 201 -11.67 25.66 -25.23
CA LEU A 201 -10.90 26.13 -26.39
C LEU A 201 -11.59 27.31 -27.10
N ALA A 202 -12.92 27.32 -27.09
CA ALA A 202 -13.72 28.39 -27.66
C ALA A 202 -13.55 29.71 -26.88
N GLU A 203 -13.70 29.67 -25.57
CA GLU A 203 -13.54 30.87 -24.72
C GLU A 203 -12.10 31.41 -24.75
N LEU A 204 -11.08 30.52 -24.76
CA LEU A 204 -9.69 30.97 -24.88
C LEU A 204 -9.44 31.64 -26.24
N ARG A 205 -10.05 31.12 -27.30
CA ARG A 205 -9.94 31.73 -28.63
C ARG A 205 -10.59 33.11 -28.66
N GLU A 206 -11.76 33.28 -28.06
CA GLU A 206 -12.41 34.59 -27.94
C GLU A 206 -11.56 35.58 -27.12
N GLU A 207 -10.93 35.16 -26.02
CA GLU A 207 -9.99 36.00 -25.26
C GLU A 207 -8.78 36.43 -26.15
N ILE A 208 -8.20 35.50 -26.91
CA ILE A 208 -7.05 35.77 -27.79
C ILE A 208 -7.41 36.70 -28.95
N ASP A 209 -8.60 36.53 -29.54
CA ASP A 209 -9.08 37.35 -30.66
C ASP A 209 -9.46 38.77 -30.19
N ALA A 210 -9.81 38.95 -28.92
CA ALA A 210 -10.21 40.24 -28.34
C ALA A 210 -9.04 41.13 -27.91
N ASP A 211 -7.88 40.57 -27.53
CA ASP A 211 -6.71 41.31 -27.03
C ASP A 211 -5.52 41.20 -28.01
N PRO A 212 -4.67 42.25 -28.17
CA PRO A 212 -3.56 42.20 -29.10
C PRO A 212 -2.50 41.19 -28.64
N THR A 213 -2.60 39.99 -29.19
CA THR A 213 -1.76 38.86 -28.82
C THR A 213 -0.47 38.85 -29.63
N SER A 214 0.68 38.87 -28.95
CA SER A 214 1.98 38.72 -29.61
C SER A 214 2.27 37.25 -29.93
N VAL A 215 2.58 36.95 -31.20
CA VAL A 215 2.94 35.59 -31.62
C VAL A 215 4.46 35.41 -31.54
N LEU A 216 4.89 34.53 -30.65
CA LEU A 216 6.30 34.18 -30.46
C LEU A 216 6.71 33.06 -31.44
N PRO A 217 7.89 33.17 -32.10
CA PRO A 217 8.38 32.11 -32.96
C PRO A 217 8.74 30.86 -32.14
N GLY A 218 8.40 29.67 -32.65
CA GLY A 218 8.76 28.39 -32.04
C GLY A 218 7.58 27.48 -31.69
N THR A 219 7.88 26.37 -31.02
CA THR A 219 6.89 25.35 -30.61
C THR A 219 6.87 25.19 -29.08
N ALA A 220 5.72 25.42 -28.46
CA ALA A 220 5.50 25.12 -27.06
C ALA A 220 4.88 23.72 -26.92
N VAL A 221 5.50 22.86 -26.10
CA VAL A 221 4.96 21.55 -25.75
C VAL A 221 4.43 21.61 -24.32
N LEU A 222 3.12 21.51 -24.16
CA LEU A 222 2.43 21.64 -22.88
C LEU A 222 1.86 20.29 -22.45
N LEU A 223 2.29 19.82 -21.29
CA LEU A 223 1.75 18.61 -20.68
C LEU A 223 0.31 18.85 -20.23
N HIS A 224 -0.58 17.97 -20.64
CA HIS A 224 -2.02 18.14 -20.50
C HIS A 224 -2.68 16.82 -20.06
N PRO A 225 -3.48 16.80 -18.99
CA PRO A 225 -4.26 15.62 -18.62
C PRO A 225 -5.43 15.41 -19.60
N PRO A 226 -5.88 14.16 -19.85
CA PRO A 226 -6.90 13.86 -20.86
C PRO A 226 -8.31 14.39 -20.54
N SER A 227 -8.52 14.97 -19.36
CA SER A 227 -9.84 15.33 -18.82
C SER A 227 -10.23 16.79 -19.01
N ARG A 228 -9.41 17.60 -19.69
CA ARG A 228 -9.67 19.04 -19.93
C ARG A 228 -9.64 19.35 -21.42
N ASP A 229 -10.14 20.52 -21.81
CA ASP A 229 -10.17 20.94 -23.22
C ASP A 229 -8.92 21.78 -23.57
N VAL A 230 -8.43 22.57 -22.60
CA VAL A 230 -7.26 23.44 -22.73
C VAL A 230 -6.29 23.22 -21.55
N PRO A 231 -4.96 23.19 -21.78
CA PRO A 231 -4.01 23.24 -20.68
C PRO A 231 -4.11 24.56 -19.92
N GLY A 232 -4.43 24.47 -18.62
CA GLY A 232 -4.40 25.65 -17.73
C GLY A 232 -3.04 26.35 -17.69
N SER A 233 -1.94 25.66 -18.04
CA SER A 233 -0.63 26.28 -18.23
C SER A 233 -0.59 27.23 -19.43
N LEU A 234 -1.30 26.94 -20.52
CA LEU A 234 -1.43 27.83 -21.68
C LEU A 234 -2.20 29.10 -21.28
N VAL A 235 -3.37 28.93 -20.66
CA VAL A 235 -4.22 30.03 -20.20
C VAL A 235 -3.44 30.95 -19.27
N ARG A 236 -2.73 30.37 -18.30
CA ARG A 236 -1.96 31.14 -17.32
C ARG A 236 -0.73 31.81 -17.94
N LEU A 237 -0.08 31.18 -18.92
CA LEU A 237 1.01 31.80 -19.68
C LEU A 237 0.47 33.00 -20.48
N TYR A 238 -0.59 32.79 -21.24
CA TYR A 238 -1.23 33.82 -22.04
C TYR A 238 -1.65 35.03 -21.19
N ARG A 239 -2.35 34.81 -20.06
CA ARG A 239 -2.75 35.90 -19.15
C ARG A 239 -1.57 36.64 -18.51
N PHE A 240 -0.39 36.02 -18.42
CA PHE A 240 0.80 36.65 -17.85
C PHE A 240 1.63 37.39 -18.90
N THR A 241 1.76 36.84 -20.12
CA THR A 241 2.65 37.37 -21.16
C THR A 241 1.92 38.10 -22.29
N SER A 242 0.60 37.95 -22.41
CA SER A 242 -0.19 38.37 -23.59
C SER A 242 0.43 37.86 -24.90
N ALA A 243 1.00 36.65 -24.86
CA ALA A 243 1.78 36.06 -25.95
C ALA A 243 1.52 34.55 -26.08
N ILE A 244 1.48 34.07 -27.32
CA ILE A 244 1.34 32.63 -27.64
C ILE A 244 2.40 32.21 -28.66
N HIS A 245 2.80 30.94 -28.66
CA HIS A 245 3.71 30.42 -29.69
C HIS A 245 2.95 30.08 -30.97
N GLU A 246 3.63 30.13 -32.13
CA GLU A 246 3.07 29.73 -33.43
C GLU A 246 2.53 28.29 -33.44
N ARG A 247 3.20 27.38 -32.71
CA ARG A 247 2.78 25.98 -32.58
C ARG A 247 2.66 25.61 -31.11
N ASN A 248 1.46 25.22 -30.69
CA ASN A 248 1.21 24.72 -29.33
C ASN A 248 0.80 23.24 -29.43
N VAL A 249 1.60 22.34 -28.84
CA VAL A 249 1.37 20.89 -28.83
C VAL A 249 0.93 20.47 -27.43
N PHE A 250 -0.25 19.89 -27.33
CA PHE A 250 -0.77 19.36 -26.06
C PHE A 250 -0.41 17.88 -25.93
N LEU A 251 0.49 17.58 -25.00
CA LEU A 251 1.01 16.22 -24.79
C LEU A 251 0.31 15.56 -23.59
N THR A 252 -0.37 14.45 -23.83
CA THR A 252 -0.96 13.63 -22.76
C THR A 252 -0.16 12.33 -22.60
N ILE A 253 0.35 12.06 -21.39
CA ILE A 253 1.01 10.78 -21.08
C ILE A 253 -0.02 9.83 -20.49
N ALA A 254 -0.37 8.78 -21.24
CA ALA A 254 -1.22 7.70 -20.76
C ALA A 254 -0.36 6.50 -20.33
N TRP A 255 -0.46 6.12 -19.05
CA TRP A 255 0.21 4.94 -18.53
C TRP A 255 -0.67 3.71 -18.75
N TRP A 256 -0.18 2.75 -19.54
CA TRP A 256 -0.87 1.47 -19.73
C TRP A 256 -0.26 0.40 -18.83
N ARG A 257 -1.09 -0.51 -18.33
CA ARG A 257 -0.65 -1.64 -17.47
C ARG A 257 -0.03 -2.80 -18.28
N ILE A 258 0.55 -2.53 -19.45
CA ILE A 258 1.25 -3.53 -20.24
C ILE A 258 2.76 -3.26 -20.17
N PRO A 259 3.59 -4.28 -19.94
CA PRO A 259 5.04 -4.12 -19.94
C PRO A 259 5.51 -3.67 -21.32
N PHE A 260 6.54 -2.81 -21.34
CA PHE A 260 7.14 -2.32 -22.56
C PHE A 260 7.92 -3.46 -23.23
N ILE A 261 7.53 -3.86 -24.45
CA ILE A 261 8.24 -4.86 -25.24
C ILE A 261 9.10 -4.09 -26.25
N HIS A 262 10.42 -4.18 -26.14
CA HIS A 262 11.32 -3.77 -27.22
C HIS A 262 11.04 -4.65 -28.45
N ARG A 263 10.62 -4.03 -29.55
CA ARG A 263 10.59 -4.66 -30.88
C ARG A 263 11.97 -4.56 -31.53
#